data_AF-A0A9P1MF72-F1
#
_entry.id   AF-A0A9P1MF72-F1
#
_cell.length_a   1.000
_cell.length_b   1.000
_cell.length_c   1.000
_cell.angle_alpha   90.00
_cell.angle_beta   90.00
_cell.angle_gamma   90.00
#
_symmetry.space_group_name_H-M   'P 1'
#
loop_
_entity.id
_entity.type
_entity.pdbx_description
1 polymer ?
#
loop_
_entity_poly.entity_id
_entity_poly.type
_entity_poly.pdbx_seq_one_letter_code
_entity_poly.pdbx_strand_id
1 'polypeptide(L)'
;MSSLTSCPFCERLYTHHSLNIHRPKCRSNPSVNSMPRSSSVKVSKKKSVKDRPRTRSICRHEKVEFRVCLVCADKVELHAISAHEQLCLEKWNKICKKISKRFEVRKPVPLLVPSLDGSLDIQRLNEHAIQQSRKSQFARCRRCQLNVSIVAAIDHKCTRFEPAVEFFF
;
A
#
# COMPACT_ATOMS: atom_id res chain seq x y z
N MET A 1 -14.58 -26.91 38.13
CA MET A 1 -13.67 -27.96 37.64
C MET A 1 -14.16 -28.40 36.27
N SER A 2 -13.38 -28.17 35.20
CA SER A 2 -13.79 -28.57 33.84
C SER A 2 -13.51 -30.05 33.61
N SER A 3 -14.54 -30.89 33.60
CA SER A 3 -14.44 -32.32 33.31
C SER A 3 -14.11 -32.55 31.84
N LEU A 4 -12.96 -33.15 31.57
CA LEU A 4 -12.53 -33.57 30.24
C LEU A 4 -12.82 -35.06 30.05
N THR A 5 -13.39 -35.41 28.91
CA THR A 5 -13.77 -36.78 28.52
C THR A 5 -13.04 -37.16 27.24
N SER A 6 -12.59 -38.41 27.12
CA SER A 6 -11.87 -38.90 25.94
C SER A 6 -12.81 -39.27 24.79
N CYS A 7 -12.36 -39.06 23.55
CA CYS A 7 -13.07 -39.51 22.36
C CYS A 7 -12.82 -41.01 22.12
N PRO A 8 -13.85 -41.86 21.90
CA PRO A 8 -13.68 -43.30 21.72
C PRO A 8 -12.99 -43.71 20.40
N PHE A 9 -12.77 -42.77 19.48
CA PHE A 9 -12.20 -43.03 18.14
C PHE A 9 -10.77 -42.54 17.97
N CYS A 10 -10.33 -41.57 18.78
CA CYS A 10 -8.98 -40.98 18.70
C CYS A 10 -8.32 -40.75 20.07
N GLU A 11 -9.00 -41.17 21.15
CA GLU A 11 -8.54 -41.17 22.55
C GLU A 11 -8.13 -39.80 23.12
N ARG A 12 -8.36 -38.72 22.38
CA ARG A 12 -8.03 -37.36 22.79
C ARG A 12 -9.06 -36.79 23.77
N LEU A 13 -8.59 -36.00 24.74
CA LEU A 13 -9.42 -35.36 25.76
C LEU A 13 -10.08 -34.08 25.25
N TYR A 14 -11.36 -33.93 25.57
CA TYR A 14 -12.19 -32.81 25.14
C TYR A 14 -13.18 -32.44 26.24
N THR A 15 -13.63 -31.18 26.25
CA THR A 15 -14.79 -30.77 27.04
C THR A 15 -16.07 -31.33 26.41
N HIS A 16 -17.14 -31.46 27.19
CA HIS A 16 -18.42 -31.97 26.69
C HIS A 16 -18.92 -31.22 25.43
N HIS A 17 -18.78 -29.89 25.40
CA HIS A 17 -19.17 -29.07 24.25
C HIS A 17 -18.31 -29.34 23.00
N SER A 18 -16.99 -29.53 23.17
CA SER A 18 -16.09 -29.77 22.03
C SER A 18 -16.17 -31.21 21.51
N LEU A 19 -16.50 -32.19 22.36
CA LEU A 19 -16.75 -33.58 21.93
C LEU A 19 -17.91 -33.67 20.95
N ASN A 20 -19.02 -32.96 21.20
CA ASN A 20 -20.20 -33.01 20.33
C ASN A 20 -19.88 -32.56 18.90
N ILE A 21 -18.97 -31.59 18.75
CA ILE A 21 -18.54 -31.07 17.44
C ILE A 21 -17.49 -32.00 16.79
N HIS A 22 -16.63 -32.61 17.61
CA HIS A 22 -15.53 -33.46 17.15
C HIS A 22 -16.00 -34.86 16.72
N ARG A 23 -16.85 -35.52 17.51
CA ARG A 23 -17.28 -36.92 17.33
C ARG A 23 -17.79 -37.26 15.92
N PRO A 24 -18.69 -36.49 15.26
CA PRO A 24 -19.18 -36.82 13.93
C PRO A 24 -18.08 -36.79 12.86
N LYS A 25 -17.11 -35.88 13.01
CA LYS A 25 -15.97 -35.74 12.09
C LYS A 25 -14.89 -36.79 12.35
N CYS A 26 -14.72 -37.19 13.61
CA CYS A 26 -13.74 -38.21 14.00
C CYS A 26 -14.17 -39.61 13.56
N ARG A 27 -15.47 -39.91 13.58
CA ARG A 27 -16.02 -41.21 13.13
C ARG A 27 -15.69 -41.52 11.67
N SER A 28 -15.64 -40.49 10.81
CA SER A 28 -15.41 -40.65 9.37
C SER A 28 -13.93 -40.69 8.99
N ASN A 29 -13.02 -40.19 9.84
CA ASN A 29 -11.58 -40.29 9.62
C ASN A 29 -10.78 -40.21 10.94
N PRO A 30 -10.63 -41.32 11.68
CA PRO A 30 -10.03 -41.32 13.02
C PRO A 30 -8.51 -41.10 13.01
N SER A 31 -7.81 -41.48 11.92
CA SER A 31 -6.34 -41.50 11.85
C SER A 31 -5.70 -40.14 11.56
N VAL A 32 -6.41 -39.16 11.00
CA VAL A 32 -5.81 -37.85 10.66
C VAL A 32 -5.73 -36.89 11.84
N ASN A 33 -6.49 -37.16 12.91
CA ASN A 33 -6.59 -36.29 14.10
C ASN A 33 -5.87 -36.86 15.34
N SER A 34 -5.30 -38.07 15.24
CA SER A 34 -4.62 -38.78 16.33
C SER A 34 -3.12 -38.46 16.47
N MET A 35 -2.58 -37.49 15.72
CA MET A 35 -1.18 -37.12 15.88
C MET A 35 -0.99 -36.10 17.03
N PRO A 36 -0.12 -36.40 18.03
CA PRO A 36 0.41 -35.39 18.92
C PRO A 36 1.31 -34.44 18.12
N ARG A 37 1.15 -33.12 18.33
CA ARG A 37 2.03 -32.10 17.74
C ARG A 37 3.39 -32.16 18.43
N SER A 38 4.26 -33.03 17.96
CA SER A 38 5.69 -32.99 18.23
C SER A 38 6.43 -33.75 17.15
N SER A 39 7.12 -33.00 16.28
CA SER A 39 8.28 -33.37 15.45
C SER A 39 8.17 -32.86 14.00
N SER A 40 9.27 -32.27 13.55
CA SER A 40 9.52 -31.75 12.21
C SER A 40 9.19 -32.77 11.11
N VAL A 41 8.11 -32.54 10.36
CA VAL A 41 7.80 -33.33 9.17
C VAL A 41 8.44 -32.66 7.95
N LYS A 42 9.50 -33.28 7.42
CA LYS A 42 9.96 -33.05 6.05
C LYS A 42 8.85 -33.53 5.10
N VAL A 43 8.13 -32.59 4.49
CA VAL A 43 7.06 -32.91 3.53
C VAL A 43 7.68 -33.22 2.17
N SER A 44 7.79 -34.51 1.85
CA SER A 44 8.03 -35.00 0.50
C SER A 44 6.80 -34.70 -0.38
N LYS A 45 6.99 -33.89 -1.42
CA LYS A 45 5.95 -33.55 -2.42
C LYS A 45 5.45 -34.82 -3.12
N LYS A 46 4.20 -35.22 -2.86
CA LYS A 46 3.39 -35.97 -3.82
C LYS A 46 2.35 -35.03 -4.42
N LYS A 47 2.46 -34.79 -5.73
CA LYS A 47 1.44 -34.07 -6.51
C LYS A 47 0.21 -34.97 -6.61
N SER A 48 -0.87 -34.58 -5.94
CA SER A 48 -2.23 -34.99 -6.34
C SER A 48 -3.03 -33.71 -6.53
N VAL A 49 -3.29 -33.38 -7.80
CA VAL A 49 -4.14 -32.27 -8.20
C VAL A 49 -5.55 -32.85 -8.27
N LYS A 50 -6.33 -32.63 -7.22
CA LYS A 50 -7.79 -32.56 -7.33
C LYS A 50 -8.18 -31.21 -6.78
N ASP A 51 -8.90 -30.46 -7.60
CA ASP A 51 -9.38 -29.10 -7.37
C ASP A 51 -10.08 -28.95 -6.02
N ARG A 52 -9.30 -28.56 -5.02
CA ARG A 52 -9.83 -27.81 -3.89
C ARG A 52 -9.67 -26.34 -4.26
N PRO A 53 -10.71 -25.50 -4.10
CA PRO A 53 -10.53 -24.05 -4.21
C PRO A 53 -9.44 -23.66 -3.22
N ARG A 54 -8.24 -23.47 -3.73
CA ARG A 54 -7.11 -22.97 -2.95
C ARG A 54 -7.58 -21.58 -2.55
N THR A 55 -7.71 -21.31 -1.26
CA THR A 55 -7.63 -19.93 -0.79
C THR A 55 -6.33 -19.41 -1.36
N ARG A 56 -6.41 -18.68 -2.47
CA ARG A 56 -5.29 -18.00 -3.06
C ARG A 56 -4.86 -17.05 -1.95
N SER A 57 -3.83 -17.44 -1.21
CA SER A 57 -3.07 -16.51 -0.42
C SER A 57 -2.66 -15.43 -1.43
N ILE A 58 -3.32 -14.27 -1.33
CA ILE A 58 -3.15 -13.11 -2.22
C ILE A 58 -1.69 -12.67 -2.28
N CYS A 59 -0.85 -13.17 -1.37
CA CYS A 59 0.58 -12.91 -1.32
C CYS A 59 1.41 -13.90 -2.17
N ARG A 60 1.20 -13.96 -3.48
CA ARG A 60 2.36 -14.03 -4.37
C ARG A 60 2.61 -12.59 -4.80
N HIS A 61 3.35 -11.85 -3.97
CA HIS A 61 3.91 -10.58 -4.41
C HIS A 61 4.81 -10.94 -5.61
N GLU A 62 4.33 -10.64 -6.82
CA GLU A 62 5.25 -10.41 -7.92
C GLU A 62 6.27 -9.42 -7.39
N LYS A 63 7.54 -9.78 -7.49
CA LYS A 63 8.64 -8.95 -6.97
C LYS A 63 8.60 -7.66 -7.77
N VAL A 64 7.95 -6.63 -7.24
CA VAL A 64 7.86 -5.34 -7.91
C VAL A 64 9.23 -4.70 -7.79
N GLU A 65 9.90 -4.51 -8.93
CA GLU A 65 11.28 -4.03 -8.97
C GLU A 65 11.36 -2.49 -9.05
N PHE A 66 10.21 -1.82 -9.16
CA PHE A 66 10.13 -0.36 -9.29
C PHE A 66 9.15 0.28 -8.31
N ARG A 67 9.46 1.52 -7.91
CA ARG A 67 8.58 2.42 -7.17
C ARG A 67 8.47 3.74 -7.93
N VAL A 68 7.32 4.39 -7.82
CA VAL A 68 7.06 5.69 -8.44
C VAL A 68 7.51 6.81 -7.51
N CYS A 69 8.21 7.81 -8.06
CA CYS A 69 8.63 8.98 -7.31
C CYS A 69 7.44 9.87 -6.92
N LEU A 70 7.40 10.26 -5.63
CA LEU A 70 6.39 11.13 -5.05
C LEU A 70 6.32 12.54 -5.68
N VAL A 71 7.40 13.00 -6.31
CA VAL A 71 7.52 14.38 -6.82
C VAL A 71 7.30 14.45 -8.33
N CYS A 72 7.97 13.60 -9.11
CA CYS A 72 7.95 13.66 -10.58
C CYS A 72 7.08 12.59 -11.26
N ALA A 73 6.57 11.60 -10.51
CA ALA A 73 5.82 10.45 -11.05
C ALA A 73 6.62 9.46 -11.93
N ASP A 74 7.95 9.57 -11.98
CA ASP A 74 8.78 8.63 -12.74
C ASP A 74 8.91 7.28 -12.04
N LYS A 75 8.99 6.20 -12.83
CA LYS A 75 9.27 4.85 -12.34
C LYS A 75 10.77 4.71 -12.11
N VAL A 76 11.16 4.39 -10.88
CA VAL A 76 12.55 4.24 -10.46
C VAL A 76 12.71 2.87 -9.82
N GLU A 77 13.89 2.27 -9.96
CA GLU A 77 14.20 1.01 -9.29
C GLU A 77 14.08 1.14 -7.77
N LEU A 78 13.60 0.08 -7.12
CA LEU A 78 13.25 0.12 -5.70
C LEU A 78 14.43 0.51 -4.79
N HIS A 79 15.66 0.13 -5.14
CA HIS A 79 16.85 0.45 -4.35
C HIS A 79 17.32 1.91 -4.55
N ALA A 80 17.07 2.49 -5.72
CA ALA A 80 17.49 3.85 -6.06
C ALA A 80 16.43 4.93 -5.69
N ILE A 81 15.20 4.51 -5.33
CA ILE A 81 14.08 5.44 -5.08
C ILE A 81 14.39 6.48 -3.99
N SER A 82 15.06 6.08 -2.90
CA SER A 82 15.34 6.98 -1.78
C SER A 82 16.27 8.14 -2.20
N ALA A 83 17.34 7.82 -2.92
CA ALA A 83 18.27 8.83 -3.43
C ALA A 83 17.59 9.73 -4.48
N HIS A 84 16.81 9.12 -5.37
CA HIS A 84 16.06 9.86 -6.37
C HIS A 84 15.05 10.83 -5.72
N GLU A 85 14.27 10.39 -4.73
CA GLU A 85 13.26 11.21 -4.04
C GLU A 85 13.91 12.43 -3.35
N GLN A 86 15.07 12.27 -2.71
CA GLN A 86 15.82 13.38 -2.11
C GLN A 86 16.26 14.41 -3.15
N LEU A 87 16.90 13.97 -4.23
CA LEU A 87 17.37 14.86 -5.30
C LEU A 87 16.21 15.58 -6.00
N CYS A 88 15.11 14.86 -6.24
CA CYS A 88 13.90 15.44 -6.83
C CYS A 88 13.25 16.47 -5.90
N LEU A 89 13.19 16.20 -4.60
CA LEU A 89 12.66 17.15 -3.62
C LEU A 89 13.52 18.42 -3.52
N GLU A 90 14.84 18.31 -3.58
CA GLU A 90 15.74 19.47 -3.62
C GLU A 90 15.52 20.34 -4.85
N LYS A 91 15.45 19.73 -6.04
CA LYS A 91 15.15 20.43 -7.29
C LYS A 91 13.81 21.15 -7.21
N TRP A 92 12.78 20.45 -6.72
CA TRP A 92 11.44 21.01 -6.51
C TRP A 92 11.47 22.20 -5.54
N ASN A 93 12.16 22.08 -4.41
CA ASN A 93 12.31 23.16 -3.42
C ASN A 93 13.01 24.39 -4.02
N LYS A 94 14.06 24.21 -4.83
CA LYS A 94 14.77 25.31 -5.51
C LYS A 94 13.84 26.09 -6.44
N ILE A 95 12.99 25.39 -7.21
CA ILE A 95 12.01 26.06 -8.08
C ILE A 95 10.94 26.75 -7.25
N CYS A 96 10.39 26.09 -6.23
CA CYS A 96 9.37 26.66 -5.35
C CYS A 96 9.83 27.95 -4.67
N LYS A 97 11.10 28.02 -4.21
CA LYS A 97 11.68 29.25 -3.64
C LYS A 97 11.66 30.43 -4.62
N LYS A 98 11.81 30.18 -5.94
CA LYS A 98 11.77 31.23 -6.97
C LYS A 98 10.34 31.75 -7.21
N ILE A 99 9.33 30.89 -7.11
CA ILE A 99 7.93 31.22 -7.49
C ILE A 99 6.98 31.51 -6.31
N SER A 100 7.38 31.20 -5.07
CA SER A 100 6.52 31.18 -3.86
C SER A 100 5.70 32.45 -3.59
N LYS A 101 6.19 33.62 -4.00
CA LYS A 101 5.49 34.90 -3.78
C LYS A 101 4.22 35.04 -4.63
N ARG A 102 4.27 34.56 -5.88
CA ARG A 102 3.18 34.74 -6.88
C ARG A 102 2.27 33.52 -6.97
N PHE A 103 2.74 32.37 -6.48
CA PHE A 103 2.08 31.09 -6.64
C PHE A 103 1.80 30.41 -5.31
N GLU A 104 0.69 29.69 -5.25
CA GLU A 104 0.42 28.69 -4.23
C GLU A 104 0.90 27.33 -4.74
N VAL A 105 1.75 26.65 -3.96
CA VAL A 105 2.33 25.36 -4.31
C VAL A 105 2.08 24.36 -3.19
N ARG A 106 1.82 23.10 -3.54
CA ARG A 106 1.58 22.01 -2.58
C ARG A 106 2.81 21.13 -2.44
N LYS A 107 3.32 20.98 -1.21
CA LYS A 107 4.45 20.11 -0.91
C LYS A 107 4.04 18.64 -1.05
N PRO A 108 4.84 17.79 -1.70
CA PRO A 108 4.60 16.35 -1.75
C PRO A 108 4.73 15.76 -0.34
N VAL A 109 3.73 15.00 0.10
CA VAL A 109 3.68 14.38 1.43
C VAL A 109 3.90 12.88 1.29
N PRO A 110 4.83 12.25 2.01
CA PRO A 110 5.04 10.80 1.94
C PRO A 110 3.93 10.03 2.67
N LEU A 111 3.64 8.82 2.21
CA LEU A 111 2.69 7.94 2.88
C LEU A 111 3.39 7.17 4.00
N LEU A 112 2.96 7.39 5.24
CA LEU A 112 3.38 6.58 6.39
C LEU A 112 2.35 5.49 6.62
N VAL A 113 2.59 4.29 6.10
CA VAL A 113 1.74 3.12 6.39
C VAL A 113 2.44 2.25 7.43
N PRO A 114 1.87 2.10 8.64
CA PRO A 114 2.31 1.07 9.57
C PRO A 114 1.95 -0.29 8.97
N SER A 115 2.95 -1.09 8.61
CA SER A 115 2.71 -2.48 8.21
C SER A 115 2.41 -3.32 9.45
N LEU A 116 1.14 -3.71 9.64
CA LEU A 116 0.75 -4.62 10.73
C LEU A 116 1.47 -5.97 10.64
N ASP A 117 1.69 -6.46 9.40
CA ASP A 117 2.35 -7.74 9.11
C ASP A 117 3.79 -7.57 8.61
N GLY A 118 4.36 -6.36 8.66
CA GLY A 118 5.67 -6.05 8.08
C GLY A 118 5.74 -6.08 6.54
N SER A 119 4.64 -6.43 5.86
CA SER A 119 4.55 -6.40 4.40
C SER A 119 4.40 -4.96 3.88
N LEU A 120 5.25 -4.58 2.93
CA LEU A 120 5.20 -3.27 2.28
C LEU A 120 4.36 -3.37 1.00
N ASP A 121 3.25 -2.64 0.96
CA ASP A 121 2.34 -2.61 -0.19
C ASP A 121 2.84 -1.59 -1.23
N ILE A 122 3.61 -2.08 -2.20
CA ILE A 122 4.25 -1.27 -3.25
C ILE A 122 3.20 -0.65 -4.18
N GLN A 123 2.10 -1.36 -4.47
CA GLN A 123 1.04 -0.84 -5.33
C GLN A 123 0.41 0.39 -4.71
N ARG A 124 0.03 0.30 -3.43
CA ARG A 124 -0.52 1.43 -2.68
C ARG A 124 0.44 2.62 -2.59
N LEU A 125 1.73 2.36 -2.38
CA LEU A 125 2.77 3.40 -2.37
C LEU A 125 2.89 4.09 -3.73
N ASN A 126 2.81 3.34 -4.83
CA ASN A 126 2.88 3.87 -6.19
C ASN A 126 1.66 4.72 -6.54
N GLU A 127 0.46 4.24 -6.21
CA GLU A 127 -0.79 5.00 -6.42
C GLU A 127 -0.76 6.32 -5.66
N HIS A 128 -0.35 6.28 -4.39
CA HIS A 128 -0.18 7.49 -3.59
C HIS A 128 0.88 8.42 -4.18
N ALA A 129 2.01 7.89 -4.66
CA ALA A 129 3.05 8.68 -5.30
C ALA A 129 2.53 9.43 -6.54
N ILE A 130 1.72 8.78 -7.38
CA ILE A 130 1.09 9.39 -8.54
C ILE A 130 0.12 10.51 -8.14
N GLN A 131 -0.66 10.31 -7.07
CA GLN A 131 -1.58 11.34 -6.59
C GLN A 131 -0.85 12.57 -6.03
N GLN A 132 0.24 12.35 -5.29
CA GLN A 132 1.03 13.43 -4.72
C GLN A 132 1.82 14.19 -5.78
N SER A 133 2.42 13.49 -6.74
CA SER A 133 3.16 14.13 -7.83
C SER A 133 2.26 15.06 -8.65
N ARG A 134 1.03 14.62 -8.96
CA ARG A 134 0.01 15.48 -9.60
C ARG A 134 -0.30 16.74 -8.80
N LYS A 135 -0.28 16.69 -7.47
CA LYS A 135 -0.51 17.88 -6.63
C LYS A 135 0.73 18.77 -6.57
N SER A 136 1.92 18.17 -6.50
CA SER A 136 3.18 18.90 -6.36
C SER A 136 3.76 19.38 -7.67
N GLN A 137 3.29 18.93 -8.84
CA GLN A 137 3.81 19.38 -10.14
C GLN A 137 3.18 20.69 -10.62
N PHE A 138 2.08 21.12 -10.02
CA PHE A 138 1.35 22.33 -10.42
C PHE A 138 1.38 23.38 -9.32
N ALA A 139 1.38 24.62 -9.76
CA ALA A 139 1.36 25.82 -8.95
C ALA A 139 0.18 26.68 -9.40
N ARG A 140 -0.62 27.14 -8.44
CA ARG A 140 -1.77 28.00 -8.70
C ARG A 140 -1.37 29.45 -8.61
N CYS A 141 -1.58 30.22 -9.67
CA CYS A 141 -1.25 31.65 -9.67
C CYS A 141 -2.22 32.43 -8.77
N ARG A 142 -1.72 33.22 -7.82
CA ARG A 142 -2.57 34.04 -6.93
C ARG A 142 -3.30 35.16 -7.67
N ARG A 143 -2.79 35.58 -8.83
CA ARG A 143 -3.37 36.67 -9.64
C ARG A 143 -4.43 36.17 -10.61
N CYS A 144 -4.11 35.25 -11.51
CA CYS A 144 -5.02 34.77 -12.56
C CYS A 144 -5.70 33.43 -12.23
N GLN A 145 -5.42 32.82 -11.07
CA GLN A 145 -6.00 31.54 -10.61
C GLN A 145 -5.73 30.33 -11.51
N LEU A 146 -4.94 30.48 -12.57
CA LEU A 146 -4.56 29.39 -13.46
C LEU A 146 -3.56 28.44 -12.78
N ASN A 147 -3.80 27.14 -12.92
CA ASN A 147 -2.84 26.10 -12.54
C ASN A 147 -1.85 25.90 -13.67
N VAL A 148 -0.58 26.20 -13.40
CA VAL A 148 0.53 26.00 -14.34
C VAL A 148 1.51 25.01 -13.75
N SER A 149 2.28 24.31 -14.60
CA SER A 149 3.34 23.45 -14.07
C SER A 149 4.38 24.28 -13.31
N ILE A 150 5.01 23.70 -12.30
CA ILE A 150 6.01 24.40 -11.47
C ILE A 150 7.17 24.95 -12.30
N VAL A 151 7.56 24.25 -13.36
CA VAL A 151 8.61 24.70 -14.28
C VAL A 151 8.11 25.90 -15.11
N ALA A 152 6.90 25.81 -15.68
CA ALA A 152 6.30 26.89 -16.46
C ALA A 152 5.92 28.12 -15.60
N ALA A 153 5.75 27.96 -14.30
CA ALA A 153 5.45 29.03 -13.37
C ALA A 153 6.56 30.10 -13.29
N ILE A 154 7.81 29.74 -13.62
CA ILE A 154 8.95 30.68 -13.65
C ILE A 154 8.71 31.78 -14.68
N ASP A 155 8.27 31.39 -15.89
CA ASP A 155 8.08 32.30 -17.03
C ASP A 155 6.61 32.68 -17.26
N HIS A 156 5.74 32.35 -16.29
CA HIS A 156 4.31 32.61 -16.41
C HIS A 156 4.00 34.11 -16.43
N LYS A 157 3.44 34.56 -17.55
CA LYS A 157 2.90 35.91 -17.72
C LYS A 157 1.43 35.91 -17.30
N CYS A 158 1.10 36.64 -16.24
CA CYS A 158 -0.28 36.76 -15.76
C CYS A 158 -1.08 37.62 -16.74
N THR A 159 -2.07 37.04 -17.40
CA THR A 159 -3.03 37.75 -18.28
C THR A 159 -4.25 38.25 -17.50
N ARG A 160 -4.11 38.59 -16.21
CA ARG A 160 -5.25 39.07 -15.39
C ARG A 160 -5.77 40.36 -16.03
N PHE A 161 -6.87 40.23 -16.76
CA PHE A 161 -7.66 41.33 -17.32
C PHE A 161 -8.00 42.26 -16.16
N GLU A 162 -7.53 43.49 -16.24
CA GLU A 162 -7.87 44.57 -15.33
C GLU A 162 -9.12 45.19 -15.96
N PRO A 163 -10.36 44.85 -15.51
CA PRO A 163 -11.53 45.51 -16.06
C PRO A 163 -11.36 47.01 -15.80
N ALA A 164 -11.50 47.81 -16.85
CA ALA A 164 -11.49 49.26 -16.73
C ALA A 164 -12.55 49.63 -15.69
N VAL A 165 -12.10 50.14 -14.54
CA VAL A 165 -13.00 50.71 -13.55
C VAL A 165 -13.43 52.05 -14.13
N GLU A 166 -14.58 52.06 -14.79
CA GLU A 166 -15.22 53.31 -15.19
C GLU A 166 -15.77 53.97 -13.92
N PHE A 167 -15.13 55.05 -13.49
CA PHE A 167 -15.66 55.92 -12.45
C PHE A 167 -16.75 56.77 -13.07
N PHE A 168 -18.01 56.46 -12.77
CA PHE A 168 -19.12 57.37 -13.02
C PHE A 168 -19.07 58.46 -11.94
N PHE A 169 -18.66 59.66 -12.34
CA PHE A 169 -18.71 60.88 -11.53
C PHE A 169 -20.08 61.52 -11.58
#